data_AF-A0A0A1D0L1-F1
#
_entry.id   AF-A0A0A1D0L1-F1
#
_cell.length_a   1.000
_cell.length_b   1.000
_cell.length_c   1.000
_cell.angle_alpha   90.00
_cell.angle_beta   90.00
_cell.angle_gamma   90.00
#
_symmetry.space_group_name_H-M   'P 1'
#
loop_
_entity.id
_entity.type
_entity.pdbx_description
1 polymer ?
#
loop_
_entity_poly.entity_id
_entity_poly.type
_entity_poly.pdbx_seq_one_letter_code
_entity_poly.pdbx_strand_id
1 'polypeptide(L)'
;MNGRIPEVVWESLVGETQFATELALTGLSRLCSVPTAPDLFPWDSKDSNFALHVGMYSYASGLERLCKLAIACNGYATTGKFPNLRKYSHKIGTLLDAVEALSMPPSSPGPSKRETKYLVRPLDGLDPDLMGTVERFASGAGRYEHLDVLWNDDAEVNTYNEWSALAARVSVSEEVRRLISLKDAMAHAIGSELTDDGLESSARKMMEDLERPMYVPSVGVVLSLFRKVRWVSTTLGVATYYTHEDLPILGEIVSPAFLHTSADFFNYNIARFSDDAVIEEELEEVYERINVREAGMDDEDLDEIGIEK
;
A
#
# COMPACT_ATOMS: atom_id res chain seq x y z
N MET A 1 17.83 0.39 -34.69
CA MET A 1 19.25 0.31 -34.30
C MET A 1 19.30 -0.77 -33.23
N ASN A 2 19.70 -1.99 -33.56
CA ASN A 2 19.54 -3.14 -32.66
C ASN A 2 20.83 -3.35 -31.87
N GLY A 3 20.96 -2.65 -30.75
CA GLY A 3 21.90 -3.02 -29.70
C GLY A 3 21.09 -3.64 -28.57
N ARG A 4 21.30 -4.94 -28.32
CA ARG A 4 20.70 -5.65 -27.18
C ARG A 4 20.98 -4.86 -25.90
N ILE A 5 19.97 -4.67 -25.03
CA ILE A 5 20.20 -4.05 -23.72
C ILE A 5 21.30 -4.83 -22.99
N PRO A 6 22.33 -4.16 -22.43
CA PRO A 6 23.34 -4.85 -21.63
C PRO A 6 22.71 -5.59 -20.46
N GLU A 7 23.17 -6.82 -20.18
CA GLU A 7 22.63 -7.67 -19.11
C GLU A 7 22.56 -6.95 -17.75
N VAL A 8 23.61 -6.22 -17.38
CA VAL A 8 23.65 -5.42 -16.14
C VAL A 8 22.53 -4.36 -16.07
N VAL A 9 22.17 -3.76 -17.20
CA VAL A 9 21.06 -2.78 -17.25
C VAL A 9 19.72 -3.49 -17.10
N TRP A 10 19.56 -4.64 -17.74
CA TRP A 10 18.37 -5.47 -17.63
C TRP A 10 18.13 -5.92 -16.17
N GLU A 11 19.16 -6.45 -15.51
CA GLU A 11 19.11 -6.87 -14.11
C GLU A 11 18.80 -5.69 -13.18
N SER A 12 19.40 -4.52 -13.44
CA SER A 12 19.13 -3.30 -12.68
C SER A 12 17.67 -2.86 -12.79
N LEU A 13 17.07 -2.95 -13.99
CA LEU A 13 15.66 -2.62 -14.19
C LEU A 13 14.74 -3.56 -13.40
N VAL A 14 15.02 -4.86 -13.39
CA VAL A 14 14.26 -5.85 -12.62
C VAL A 14 14.39 -5.59 -11.12
N GLY A 15 15.62 -5.49 -10.62
CA GLY A 15 15.88 -5.28 -9.19
C GLY A 15 15.30 -3.97 -8.67
N GLU A 16 15.44 -2.88 -9.41
CA GLU A 16 14.84 -1.59 -9.03
C GLU A 16 13.32 -1.62 -9.05
N THR A 17 12.70 -2.39 -9.97
CA THR A 17 11.24 -2.55 -10.01
C THR A 17 10.74 -3.35 -8.81
N GLN A 18 11.41 -4.45 -8.46
CA GLN A 18 11.09 -5.23 -7.26
C GLN A 18 11.18 -4.38 -6.01
N PHE A 19 12.31 -3.67 -5.85
CA PHE A 19 12.53 -2.82 -4.68
C PHE A 19 11.53 -1.66 -4.60
N ALA A 20 11.20 -1.01 -5.71
CA ALA A 20 10.20 0.05 -5.75
C ALA A 20 8.79 -0.47 -5.39
N THR A 21 8.46 -1.68 -5.83
CA THR A 21 7.20 -2.37 -5.53
C THR A 21 7.09 -2.67 -4.04
N GLU A 22 8.11 -3.28 -3.45
CA GLU A 22 8.15 -3.58 -2.01
C GLU A 22 8.08 -2.33 -1.14
N LEU A 23 8.77 -1.26 -1.52
CA LEU A 23 8.71 0.03 -0.84
C LEU A 23 7.31 0.64 -0.88
N ALA A 24 6.70 0.72 -2.07
CA ALA A 24 5.36 1.27 -2.21
C ALA A 24 4.33 0.45 -1.41
N LEU A 25 4.42 -0.89 -1.48
CA LEU A 25 3.53 -1.80 -0.75
C LEU A 25 3.70 -1.66 0.77
N THR A 26 4.93 -1.62 1.26
CA THR A 26 5.25 -1.40 2.68
C THR A 26 4.71 -0.06 3.16
N GLY A 27 4.86 0.99 2.33
CA GLY A 27 4.33 2.31 2.61
C GLY A 27 2.81 2.29 2.76
N LEU A 28 2.09 1.77 1.76
CA LEU A 28 0.63 1.67 1.77
C LEU A 28 0.12 0.86 2.98
N SER A 29 0.75 -0.26 3.31
CA SER A 29 0.39 -1.09 4.46
C SER A 29 0.57 -0.36 5.79
N ARG A 30 1.73 0.27 6.02
CA ARG A 30 1.99 0.99 7.28
C ARG A 30 1.08 2.20 7.47
N LEU A 31 0.78 2.92 6.40
CA LEU A 31 -0.06 4.10 6.45
C LEU A 31 -1.51 3.78 6.86
N CYS A 32 -1.98 2.54 6.67
CA CYS A 32 -3.30 2.11 7.16
C CYS A 32 -3.42 2.16 8.69
N SER A 33 -2.29 2.09 9.40
CA SER A 33 -2.20 2.03 10.86
C SER A 33 -1.92 3.37 11.53
N VAL A 34 -1.99 4.47 10.78
CA VAL A 34 -1.83 5.81 11.35
C VAL A 34 -3.15 6.23 12.02
N PRO A 35 -3.18 6.54 13.32
CA PRO A 35 -4.37 7.05 13.98
C PRO A 35 -4.75 8.44 13.45
N THR A 36 -6.02 8.79 13.42
CA THR A 36 -6.51 10.05 12.80
C THR A 36 -7.34 10.91 13.73
N ALA A 37 -7.41 10.52 15.01
CA ALA A 37 -8.09 11.24 16.07
C ALA A 37 -7.05 11.81 17.06
N PRO A 38 -6.53 13.03 16.83
CA PRO A 38 -5.51 13.65 17.69
C PRO A 38 -5.94 13.74 19.16
N ASP A 39 -7.24 13.92 19.42
CA ASP A 39 -7.78 14.04 20.77
C ASP A 39 -7.81 12.70 21.54
N LEU A 40 -7.87 11.58 20.82
CA LEU A 40 -7.91 10.22 21.38
C LEU A 40 -6.54 9.56 21.41
N PHE A 41 -5.66 9.96 20.48
CA PHE A 41 -4.30 9.46 20.35
C PHE A 41 -3.36 10.65 20.33
N PRO A 42 -2.97 11.16 21.51
CA PRO A 42 -1.99 12.23 21.57
C PRO A 42 -0.74 11.79 20.79
N TRP A 43 -0.21 12.74 20.02
CA TRP A 43 0.95 12.61 19.12
C TRP A 43 2.22 12.05 19.80
N ASP A 44 2.21 11.96 21.13
CA ASP A 44 3.30 11.45 21.97
C ASP A 44 3.40 9.91 22.00
N SER A 45 2.46 9.18 21.38
CA SER A 45 2.59 7.73 21.21
C SER A 45 3.65 7.38 20.15
N LYS A 46 4.83 6.93 20.61
CA LYS A 46 6.02 6.67 19.77
C LYS A 46 5.76 5.77 18.56
N ASP A 47 4.84 4.81 18.68
CA ASP A 47 4.55 3.83 17.63
C ASP A 47 3.72 4.42 16.47
N SER A 48 2.86 5.40 16.76
CA SER A 48 2.00 6.05 15.76
C SER A 48 2.81 6.94 14.81
N ASN A 49 3.79 7.69 15.35
CA ASN A 49 4.69 8.52 14.55
C ASN A 49 5.59 7.64 13.67
N PHE A 50 6.02 6.50 14.18
CA PHE A 50 6.82 5.56 13.42
C PHE A 50 6.08 5.00 12.20
N ALA A 51 4.79 4.67 12.34
CA ALA A 51 3.95 4.21 11.23
C ALA A 51 3.83 5.27 10.13
N LEU A 52 3.55 6.53 10.49
CA LEU A 52 3.43 7.62 9.52
C LEU A 52 4.75 7.91 8.81
N HIS A 53 5.84 8.11 9.56
CA HIS A 53 7.13 8.48 8.95
C HIS A 53 7.70 7.38 8.07
N VAL A 54 7.69 6.13 8.52
CA VAL A 54 8.18 5.02 7.69
C VAL A 54 7.21 4.77 6.53
N GLY A 55 5.90 4.85 6.77
CA GLY A 55 4.88 4.72 5.73
C GLY A 55 5.06 5.72 4.60
N MET A 56 5.16 7.01 4.94
CA MET A 56 5.38 8.10 3.98
C MET A 56 6.73 7.96 3.27
N TYR A 57 7.80 7.61 3.99
CA TYR A 57 9.11 7.41 3.40
C TYR A 57 9.12 6.27 2.37
N SER A 58 8.61 5.10 2.76
CA SER A 58 8.54 3.93 1.90
C SER A 58 7.64 4.19 0.69
N TYR A 59 6.46 4.80 0.90
CA TYR A 59 5.55 5.13 -0.19
C TYR A 59 6.16 6.13 -1.18
N ALA A 60 6.65 7.27 -0.70
CA ALA A 60 7.19 8.32 -1.55
C ALA A 60 8.40 7.81 -2.36
N SER A 61 9.29 7.06 -1.71
CA SER A 61 10.45 6.45 -2.38
C SER A 61 10.05 5.41 -3.43
N GLY A 62 9.06 4.57 -3.12
CA GLY A 62 8.53 3.57 -4.05
C GLY A 62 7.86 4.23 -5.27
N LEU A 63 6.98 5.20 -5.03
CA LEU A 63 6.29 5.93 -6.10
C LEU A 63 7.27 6.69 -6.99
N GLU A 64 8.27 7.38 -6.40
CA GLU A 64 9.30 8.10 -7.14
C GLU A 64 10.05 7.17 -8.10
N ARG A 65 10.48 6.00 -7.60
CA ARG A 65 11.20 4.99 -8.40
C ARG A 65 10.31 4.42 -9.49
N LEU A 66 9.06 4.08 -9.20
CA LEU A 66 8.11 3.58 -10.21
C LEU A 66 7.89 4.61 -11.32
N CYS A 67 7.73 5.89 -11.00
CA CYS A 67 7.60 6.94 -12.00
C CYS A 67 8.86 7.06 -12.87
N LYS A 68 10.03 7.05 -12.24
CA LYS A 68 11.32 7.09 -12.93
C LYS A 68 11.52 5.88 -13.85
N LEU A 69 11.17 4.68 -13.40
CA LEU A 69 11.18 3.46 -14.21
C LEU A 69 10.24 3.57 -15.41
N ALA A 70 9.01 4.03 -15.21
CA ALA A 70 8.04 4.21 -16.30
C ALA A 70 8.56 5.19 -17.36
N ILE A 71 9.11 6.34 -16.94
CA ILE A 71 9.70 7.34 -17.85
C ILE A 71 10.94 6.78 -18.55
N ALA A 72 11.80 6.04 -17.83
CA ALA A 72 13.02 5.47 -18.36
C ALA A 72 12.73 4.45 -19.48
N CYS A 73 11.88 3.48 -19.17
CA CYS A 73 11.51 2.39 -20.08
C CYS A 73 10.74 2.93 -21.28
N ASN A 74 9.81 3.86 -21.09
CA ASN A 74 9.10 4.47 -22.20
C ASN A 74 10.04 5.28 -23.12
N GLY A 75 10.95 6.07 -22.53
CA GLY A 75 11.96 6.82 -23.29
C GLY A 75 12.87 5.90 -24.10
N TYR A 76 13.28 4.77 -23.53
CA TYR A 76 14.05 3.75 -24.25
C TYR A 76 13.23 3.11 -25.37
N ALA A 77 12.01 2.68 -25.10
CA ALA A 77 11.14 2.03 -26.08
C ALA A 77 10.76 2.95 -27.26
N THR A 78 10.75 4.27 -27.05
CA THR A 78 10.40 5.25 -28.09
C THR A 78 11.61 5.79 -28.86
N THR A 79 12.78 5.93 -28.20
CA THR A 79 13.94 6.63 -28.77
C THR A 79 15.22 5.78 -28.85
N GLY A 80 15.21 4.56 -28.28
CA GLY A 80 16.37 3.70 -28.13
C GLY A 80 17.37 4.17 -27.07
N LYS A 81 17.04 5.18 -26.24
CA LYS A 81 17.92 5.74 -25.21
C LYS A 81 17.17 6.04 -23.92
N PHE A 82 17.83 5.79 -22.78
CA PHE A 82 17.30 6.19 -21.47
C PHE A 82 17.44 7.71 -21.27
N PRO A 83 16.36 8.42 -20.92
CA PRO A 83 16.42 9.85 -20.63
C PRO A 83 17.14 10.13 -19.30
N ASN A 84 17.69 11.34 -19.16
CA ASN A 84 18.25 11.78 -17.87
C ASN A 84 17.12 12.11 -16.88
N LEU A 85 17.01 11.31 -15.81
CA LEU A 85 15.99 11.45 -14.78
C LEU A 85 16.41 12.33 -13.60
N ARG A 86 17.68 12.77 -13.53
CA ARG A 86 18.18 13.59 -12.40
C ARG A 86 17.45 14.93 -12.30
N LYS A 87 16.95 15.46 -13.42
CA LYS A 87 16.17 16.71 -13.48
C LYS A 87 14.90 16.68 -12.62
N TYR A 88 14.37 15.48 -12.31
CA TYR A 88 13.17 15.32 -11.49
C TYR A 88 13.45 15.36 -9.99
N SER A 89 14.69 15.08 -9.54
CA SER A 89 15.05 14.98 -8.12
C SER A 89 14.00 14.15 -7.35
N HIS A 90 13.41 14.70 -6.28
CA HIS A 90 12.33 14.12 -5.46
C HIS A 90 10.96 14.79 -5.70
N LYS A 91 10.80 15.52 -6.82
CA LYS A 91 9.57 16.25 -7.15
C LYS A 91 8.52 15.29 -7.72
N ILE A 92 7.72 14.71 -6.83
CA ILE A 92 6.68 13.74 -7.14
C ILE A 92 5.66 14.30 -8.13
N GLY A 93 5.20 15.55 -7.97
CA GLY A 93 4.26 16.18 -8.89
C GLY A 93 4.80 16.23 -10.32
N THR A 94 6.04 16.70 -10.49
CA THR A 94 6.69 16.74 -11.83
C THR A 94 6.90 15.34 -12.42
N LEU A 95 7.16 14.33 -11.59
CA LEU A 95 7.25 12.94 -12.04
C LEU A 95 5.90 12.41 -12.53
N LEU A 96 4.82 12.67 -11.81
CA LEU A 96 3.47 12.26 -12.21
C LEU A 96 3.06 12.96 -13.51
N ASP A 97 3.31 14.26 -13.64
CA ASP A 97 3.04 15.00 -14.89
C ASP A 97 3.83 14.43 -16.08
N ALA A 98 5.08 14.01 -15.83
CA ALA A 98 5.90 13.38 -16.85
C ALA A 98 5.40 11.97 -17.24
N VAL A 99 4.85 11.20 -16.30
CA VAL A 99 4.20 9.90 -16.57
C VAL A 99 2.93 10.09 -17.39
N GLU A 100 2.12 11.10 -17.06
CA GLU A 100 0.89 11.45 -17.79
C GLU A 100 1.15 11.87 -19.24
N ALA A 101 2.29 12.51 -19.49
CA ALA A 101 2.71 12.92 -20.83
C ALA A 101 3.30 11.78 -21.69
N LEU A 102 3.45 10.56 -21.16
CA LEU A 102 4.03 9.45 -21.92
C LEU A 102 3.08 8.98 -23.02
N SER A 103 3.58 8.94 -24.25
CA SER A 103 2.90 8.27 -25.36
C SER A 103 3.12 6.76 -25.29
N MET A 104 2.14 5.97 -25.73
CA MET A 104 2.34 4.53 -25.90
C MET A 104 3.49 4.27 -26.89
N PRO A 105 4.43 3.36 -26.58
CA PRO A 105 5.50 3.02 -27.50
C PRO A 105 4.94 2.49 -28.83
N PRO A 106 5.50 2.88 -30.00
CA PRO A 106 5.01 2.43 -31.31
C PRO A 106 5.03 0.91 -31.50
N SER A 107 5.95 0.23 -30.80
CA SER A 107 6.15 -1.22 -30.83
C SER A 107 5.30 -1.98 -29.81
N SER A 108 4.56 -1.29 -28.94
CA SER A 108 3.71 -1.95 -27.95
C SER A 108 2.50 -2.59 -28.65
N PRO A 109 2.10 -3.83 -28.30
CA PRO A 109 0.87 -4.45 -28.82
C PRO A 109 -0.41 -3.76 -28.31
N GLY A 110 -0.26 -2.74 -27.47
CA GLY A 110 -1.36 -1.99 -26.85
C GLY A 110 -1.78 -2.62 -25.51
N PRO A 111 -2.52 -1.87 -24.69
CA PRO A 111 -2.97 -2.36 -23.39
C PRO A 111 -4.09 -3.38 -23.54
N SER A 112 -4.13 -4.34 -22.63
CA SER A 112 -5.31 -5.20 -22.48
C SER A 112 -6.53 -4.38 -22.04
N LYS A 113 -7.74 -4.91 -22.27
CA LYS A 113 -8.99 -4.27 -21.80
C LYS A 113 -8.98 -4.00 -20.28
N ARG A 114 -8.33 -4.87 -19.49
CA ARG A 114 -8.22 -4.74 -18.04
C ARG A 114 -7.33 -3.57 -17.63
N GLU A 115 -6.29 -3.29 -18.40
CA GLU A 115 -5.32 -2.22 -18.13
C GLU A 115 -5.78 -0.86 -18.63
N THR A 116 -6.59 -0.82 -19.71
CA THR A 116 -7.04 0.46 -20.30
C THR A 116 -7.70 1.38 -19.28
N LYS A 117 -8.48 0.82 -18.34
CA LYS A 117 -9.15 1.58 -17.26
C LYS A 117 -8.18 2.20 -16.24
N TYR A 118 -6.93 1.77 -16.20
CA TYR A 118 -5.93 2.22 -15.24
C TYR A 118 -4.81 3.05 -15.87
N LEU A 119 -4.90 3.40 -17.15
CA LEU A 119 -3.92 4.25 -17.85
C LEU A 119 -4.19 5.75 -17.72
N VAL A 120 -5.35 6.12 -17.20
CA VAL A 120 -5.69 7.52 -16.93
C VAL A 120 -5.28 7.86 -15.50
N ARG A 121 -4.64 9.02 -15.33
CA ARG A 121 -4.28 9.54 -14.01
C ARG A 121 -5.55 9.62 -13.15
N PRO A 122 -5.58 8.97 -11.98
CA PRO A 122 -6.75 9.09 -11.11
C PRO A 122 -6.81 10.52 -10.58
N LEU A 123 -8.00 11.12 -10.61
CA LEU A 123 -8.28 12.40 -9.99
C LEU A 123 -9.03 12.13 -8.69
N ASP A 124 -8.35 12.28 -7.56
CA ASP A 124 -8.92 12.01 -6.24
C ASP A 124 -9.37 13.33 -5.59
N GLY A 125 -10.44 13.31 -4.80
CA GLY A 125 -10.93 14.50 -4.08
C GLY A 125 -9.97 15.04 -3.01
N LEU A 126 -8.85 14.36 -2.79
CA LEU A 126 -7.74 14.78 -1.91
C LEU A 126 -6.65 15.53 -2.66
N ASP A 127 -6.60 15.45 -3.99
CA ASP A 127 -5.65 16.22 -4.78
C ASP A 127 -6.11 17.68 -4.87
N PRO A 128 -5.17 18.65 -4.90
CA PRO A 128 -3.72 18.48 -4.95
C PRO A 128 -3.04 18.22 -3.60
N ASP A 129 -3.76 18.40 -2.48
CA ASP A 129 -3.19 18.44 -1.14
C ASP A 129 -2.45 17.14 -0.77
N LEU A 130 -2.99 15.97 -1.12
CA LEU A 130 -2.36 14.67 -0.88
C LEU A 130 -0.97 14.57 -1.51
N MET A 131 -0.85 14.94 -2.78
CA MET A 131 0.44 14.92 -3.49
C MET A 131 1.37 16.02 -2.99
N GLY A 132 0.82 17.16 -2.54
CA GLY A 132 1.58 18.21 -1.85
C GLY A 132 2.24 17.69 -0.58
N THR A 133 1.50 16.99 0.29
CA THR A 133 2.02 16.37 1.52
C THR A 133 3.08 15.31 1.22
N VAL A 134 2.85 14.45 0.22
CA VAL A 134 3.84 13.44 -0.20
C VAL A 134 5.13 14.09 -0.73
N GLU A 135 5.02 15.14 -1.55
CA GLU A 135 6.19 15.84 -2.09
C GLU A 135 6.95 16.63 -1.03
N ARG A 136 6.24 17.31 -0.10
CA ARG A 136 6.84 18.01 1.05
C ARG A 136 7.64 17.03 1.91
N PHE A 137 7.09 15.84 2.15
CA PHE A 137 7.79 14.78 2.88
C PHE A 137 9.02 14.27 2.11
N ALA A 138 8.87 13.95 0.82
CA ALA A 138 9.94 13.44 -0.03
C ALA A 138 11.12 14.43 -0.16
N SER A 139 10.81 15.73 -0.19
CA SER A 139 11.81 16.81 -0.31
C SER A 139 12.56 17.12 0.99
N GLY A 140 12.23 16.44 2.09
CA GLY A 140 12.95 16.52 3.36
C GLY A 140 12.23 17.33 4.45
N ALA A 141 11.35 18.26 4.10
CA ALA A 141 10.69 19.14 5.07
C ALA A 141 9.85 18.34 6.09
N GLY A 142 9.03 17.39 5.65
CA GLY A 142 8.31 16.49 6.58
C GLY A 142 9.17 15.36 7.15
N ARG A 143 10.30 15.02 6.49
CA ARG A 143 11.16 13.90 6.89
C ARG A 143 12.05 14.24 8.07
N TYR A 144 12.50 15.49 8.14
CA TYR A 144 13.44 15.98 9.12
C TYR A 144 12.80 16.88 10.18
N GLU A 145 11.47 17.09 10.15
CA GLU A 145 10.76 17.99 11.07
C GLU A 145 11.10 17.73 12.55
N HIS A 146 11.25 16.45 12.95
CA HIS A 146 11.65 16.11 14.32
C HIS A 146 13.13 16.35 14.63
N LEU A 147 14.01 16.26 13.65
CA LEU A 147 15.42 16.64 13.82
C LEU A 147 15.56 18.16 13.88
N ASP A 148 14.70 18.89 13.16
CA ASP A 148 14.70 20.35 13.14
C ASP A 148 14.32 20.93 14.50
N VAL A 149 13.36 20.32 15.20
CA VAL A 149 12.98 20.69 16.58
C VAL A 149 14.15 20.52 17.57
N LEU A 150 15.16 19.70 17.29
CA LEU A 150 16.30 19.53 18.20
C LEU A 150 17.18 20.78 18.32
N TRP A 151 17.13 21.69 17.35
CA TRP A 151 17.99 22.87 17.29
C TRP A 151 17.24 24.18 17.00
N ASN A 152 15.98 24.09 16.58
CA ASN A 152 15.10 25.23 16.31
C ASN A 152 13.77 25.05 17.05
N ASP A 153 13.59 25.76 18.16
CA ASP A 153 12.36 25.72 18.97
C ASP A 153 11.12 26.22 18.19
N ASP A 154 11.32 26.98 17.10
CA ASP A 154 10.26 27.45 16.21
C ASP A 154 9.98 26.47 15.04
N ALA A 155 10.64 25.30 14.99
CA ALA A 155 10.41 24.32 13.92
C ALA A 155 9.02 23.68 14.03
N GLU A 156 8.27 23.72 12.92
CA GLU A 156 6.91 23.19 12.86
C GLU A 156 6.91 21.69 12.54
N VAL A 157 6.25 20.90 13.38
CA VAL A 157 5.94 19.48 13.14
C VAL A 157 4.50 19.39 12.64
N ASN A 158 4.33 19.16 11.33
CA ASN A 158 3.02 19.27 10.68
C ASN A 158 2.60 18.01 9.91
N THR A 159 3.48 17.03 9.73
CA THR A 159 3.15 15.85 8.91
C THR A 159 1.94 15.08 9.44
N TYR A 160 1.72 15.03 10.75
CA TYR A 160 0.51 14.45 11.30
C TYR A 160 -0.77 15.19 10.95
N ASN A 161 -0.72 16.51 11.14
CA ASN A 161 -1.92 17.33 11.09
C ASN A 161 -2.39 17.39 9.64
N GLU A 162 -1.46 17.46 8.70
CA GLU A 162 -1.74 17.26 7.27
C GLU A 162 -2.35 15.89 6.98
N TRP A 163 -1.77 14.80 7.50
CA TRP A 163 -2.32 13.45 7.31
C TRP A 163 -3.74 13.32 7.89
N SER A 164 -3.95 13.81 9.10
CA SER A 164 -5.24 13.78 9.81
C SER A 164 -6.28 14.64 9.09
N ALA A 165 -5.89 15.81 8.56
CA ALA A 165 -6.77 16.67 7.77
C ALA A 165 -7.17 16.02 6.43
N LEU A 166 -6.24 15.31 5.78
CA LEU A 166 -6.56 14.50 4.59
C LEU A 166 -7.51 13.35 4.95
N ALA A 167 -7.23 12.65 6.04
CA ALA A 167 -8.04 11.53 6.51
C ALA A 167 -9.46 11.95 6.93
N ALA A 168 -9.65 13.15 7.48
CA ALA A 168 -10.96 13.68 7.83
C ALA A 168 -11.87 13.92 6.60
N ARG A 169 -11.29 14.01 5.40
CA ARG A 169 -12.02 14.29 4.14
C ARG A 169 -12.40 13.04 3.37
N VAL A 170 -11.92 11.86 3.76
CA VAL A 170 -12.17 10.63 3.00
C VAL A 170 -13.40 9.88 3.47
N SER A 171 -14.03 9.20 2.51
CA SER A 171 -15.02 8.16 2.76
C SER A 171 -14.52 6.83 2.19
N VAL A 172 -14.68 5.76 2.96
CA VAL A 172 -14.38 4.39 2.56
C VAL A 172 -15.70 3.67 2.25
N SER A 173 -15.72 2.87 1.18
CA SER A 173 -16.86 2.03 0.79
C SER A 173 -17.20 1.01 1.87
N GLU A 174 -18.48 0.65 2.00
CA GLU A 174 -18.94 -0.36 2.96
C GLU A 174 -18.23 -1.70 2.83
N GLU A 175 -17.88 -2.11 1.61
CA GLU A 175 -17.10 -3.34 1.38
C GLU A 175 -15.74 -3.32 2.08
N VAL A 176 -14.99 -2.22 1.97
CA VAL A 176 -13.68 -2.08 2.63
C VAL A 176 -13.87 -1.91 4.14
N ARG A 177 -14.95 -1.27 4.60
CA ARG A 177 -15.27 -1.22 6.05
C ARG A 177 -15.53 -2.62 6.61
N ARG A 178 -16.32 -3.43 5.90
CA ARG A 178 -16.55 -4.85 6.23
C ARG A 178 -15.24 -5.61 6.31
N LEU A 179 -14.35 -5.46 5.32
CA LEU A 179 -13.04 -6.13 5.32
C LEU A 179 -12.15 -5.70 6.51
N ILE A 180 -12.20 -4.43 6.93
CA ILE A 180 -11.50 -3.98 8.15
C ILE A 180 -12.09 -4.66 9.39
N SER A 181 -13.42 -4.65 9.52
CA SER A 181 -14.10 -5.32 10.65
C SER A 181 -13.83 -6.83 10.68
N LEU A 182 -13.81 -7.49 9.52
CA LEU A 182 -13.50 -8.90 9.38
C LEU A 182 -12.07 -9.20 9.85
N LYS A 183 -11.12 -8.29 9.57
CA LYS A 183 -9.72 -8.45 9.98
C LYS A 183 -9.60 -8.42 11.49
N ASP A 184 -10.27 -7.46 12.12
CA ASP A 184 -10.25 -7.29 13.57
C ASP A 184 -10.95 -8.50 14.25
N ALA A 185 -12.05 -8.98 13.68
CA ALA A 185 -12.75 -10.17 14.15
C ALA A 185 -11.87 -11.44 14.05
N MET A 186 -11.13 -11.60 12.94
CA MET A 186 -10.21 -12.70 12.74
C MET A 186 -9.00 -12.63 13.68
N ALA A 187 -8.45 -11.44 13.90
CA ALA A 187 -7.38 -11.24 14.87
C ALA A 187 -7.82 -11.67 16.28
N HIS A 188 -9.02 -11.27 16.70
CA HIS A 188 -9.56 -11.66 17.99
C HIS A 188 -9.79 -13.17 18.09
N ALA A 189 -10.43 -13.77 17.10
CA ALA A 189 -10.73 -15.21 17.06
C ALA A 189 -9.45 -16.06 17.14
N ILE A 190 -8.46 -15.78 16.30
CA ILE A 190 -7.19 -16.51 16.30
C ILE A 190 -6.44 -16.29 17.62
N GLY A 191 -6.44 -15.06 18.15
CA GLY A 191 -5.83 -14.76 19.44
C GLY A 191 -6.45 -15.56 20.60
N SER A 192 -7.77 -15.69 20.61
CA SER A 192 -8.51 -16.46 21.62
C SER A 192 -8.16 -17.95 21.56
N GLU A 193 -8.18 -18.57 20.38
CA GLU A 193 -7.84 -19.99 20.22
C GLU A 193 -6.38 -20.28 20.62
N LEU A 194 -5.45 -19.42 20.22
CA LEU A 194 -4.04 -19.57 20.60
C LEU A 194 -3.80 -19.40 22.11
N THR A 195 -4.62 -18.60 22.77
CA THR A 195 -4.59 -18.43 24.23
C THR A 195 -5.02 -19.72 24.92
N ASP A 196 -6.12 -20.33 24.46
CA ASP A 196 -6.65 -21.57 25.01
C ASP A 196 -5.68 -22.74 24.85
N ASP A 197 -5.05 -22.85 23.68
CA ASP A 197 -4.04 -23.89 23.39
C ASP A 197 -2.66 -23.62 24.04
N GLY A 198 -2.48 -22.45 24.68
CA GLY A 198 -1.19 -22.04 25.26
C GLY A 198 -0.10 -21.78 24.20
N LEU A 199 -0.47 -21.42 22.98
CA LEU A 199 0.39 -21.21 21.81
C LEU A 199 0.72 -19.74 21.53
N GLU A 200 0.22 -18.79 22.33
CA GLU A 200 0.44 -17.33 22.19
C GLU A 200 1.91 -16.97 21.90
N SER A 201 2.83 -17.52 22.69
CA SER A 201 4.28 -17.27 22.57
C SER A 201 4.81 -17.68 21.20
N SER A 202 4.38 -18.85 20.71
CA SER A 202 4.82 -19.44 19.45
C SER A 202 4.28 -18.66 18.25
N ALA A 203 3.08 -18.09 18.39
CA ALA A 203 2.39 -17.34 17.35
C ALA A 203 2.58 -15.82 17.45
N ARG A 204 3.27 -15.30 18.47
CA ARG A 204 3.37 -13.86 18.78
C ARG A 204 3.68 -12.97 17.58
N LYS A 205 4.65 -13.35 16.73
CA LYS A 205 5.01 -12.53 15.57
C LYS A 205 3.89 -12.47 14.52
N MET A 206 3.18 -13.56 14.32
CA MET A 206 2.03 -13.60 13.42
C MET A 206 0.90 -12.74 13.98
N MET A 207 0.65 -12.82 15.29
CA MET A 207 -0.35 -12.00 15.98
C MET A 207 -0.01 -10.51 15.92
N GLU A 208 1.25 -10.11 16.15
CA GLU A 208 1.69 -8.71 16.03
C GLU A 208 1.41 -8.12 14.62
N ASP A 209 1.53 -8.93 13.57
CA ASP A 209 1.20 -8.51 12.20
C ASP A 209 -0.33 -8.45 11.97
N LEU A 210 -1.08 -9.41 12.53
CA LEU A 210 -2.53 -9.54 12.36
C LEU A 210 -3.31 -8.50 13.18
N GLU A 211 -2.92 -8.27 14.43
CA GLU A 211 -3.52 -7.31 15.36
C GLU A 211 -3.16 -5.87 15.06
N ARG A 212 -2.28 -5.62 14.07
CA ARG A 212 -1.90 -4.26 13.69
C ARG A 212 -3.17 -3.44 13.39
N PRO A 213 -3.42 -2.34 14.11
CA PRO A 213 -4.67 -1.60 14.00
C PRO A 213 -4.80 -1.00 12.60
N MET A 214 -6.03 -0.94 12.09
CA MET A 214 -6.36 -0.27 10.84
C MET A 214 -7.38 0.83 11.10
N TYR A 215 -7.02 2.06 10.75
CA TYR A 215 -7.89 3.21 10.95
C TYR A 215 -8.61 3.51 9.64
N VAL A 216 -9.93 3.34 9.62
CA VAL A 216 -10.77 3.55 8.42
C VAL A 216 -10.45 4.85 7.68
N PRO A 217 -10.29 6.02 8.35
CA PRO A 217 -9.94 7.25 7.65
C PRO A 217 -8.55 7.19 6.98
N SER A 218 -7.55 6.58 7.63
CA SER A 218 -6.23 6.39 7.02
C SER A 218 -6.28 5.42 5.85
N VAL A 219 -7.07 4.34 5.94
CA VAL A 219 -7.29 3.41 4.81
C VAL A 219 -7.85 4.15 3.60
N GLY A 220 -8.78 5.09 3.77
CA GLY A 220 -9.31 5.88 2.66
C GLY A 220 -8.27 6.76 1.96
N VAL A 221 -7.33 7.35 2.72
CA VAL A 221 -6.19 8.07 2.15
C VAL A 221 -5.28 7.10 1.38
N VAL A 222 -4.96 5.95 1.98
CA VAL A 222 -4.15 4.90 1.37
C VAL A 222 -4.76 4.39 0.06
N LEU A 223 -6.07 4.21 -0.03
CA LEU A 223 -6.71 3.78 -1.28
C LEU A 223 -6.54 4.82 -2.40
N SER A 224 -6.47 6.10 -2.07
CA SER A 224 -6.17 7.18 -3.03
C SER A 224 -4.71 7.10 -3.48
N LEU A 225 -3.77 6.90 -2.54
CA LEU A 225 -2.35 6.68 -2.81
C LEU A 225 -2.10 5.43 -3.68
N PHE A 226 -2.83 4.34 -3.40
CA PHE A 226 -2.79 3.10 -4.18
C PHE A 226 -3.21 3.32 -5.63
N ARG A 227 -4.27 4.11 -5.88
CA ARG A 227 -4.70 4.41 -7.25
C ARG A 227 -3.60 5.08 -8.08
N LYS A 228 -2.79 5.95 -7.46
CA LYS A 228 -1.61 6.58 -8.11
C LYS A 228 -0.57 5.54 -8.48
N VAL A 229 -0.20 4.67 -7.54
CA VAL A 229 0.79 3.59 -7.76
C VAL A 229 0.30 2.65 -8.85
N ARG A 230 -0.95 2.19 -8.79
CA ARG A 230 -1.56 1.33 -9.82
C ARG A 230 -1.47 1.96 -11.21
N TRP A 231 -1.79 3.26 -11.34
CA TRP A 231 -1.70 3.96 -12.60
C TRP A 231 -0.27 4.00 -13.16
N VAL A 232 0.71 4.36 -12.32
CA VAL A 232 2.12 4.39 -12.72
C VAL A 232 2.62 2.98 -13.07
N SER A 233 2.26 1.96 -12.29
CA SER A 233 2.58 0.56 -12.55
C SER A 233 1.96 0.03 -13.84
N THR A 234 0.72 0.41 -14.15
CA THR A 234 0.08 0.07 -15.42
C THR A 234 0.84 0.70 -16.59
N THR A 235 1.23 1.96 -16.44
CA THR A 235 2.03 2.69 -17.44
C THR A 235 3.39 2.04 -17.66
N LEU A 236 4.07 1.62 -16.59
CA LEU A 236 5.33 0.85 -16.65
C LEU A 236 5.13 -0.50 -17.37
N GLY A 237 4.05 -1.22 -17.07
CA GLY A 237 3.70 -2.48 -17.72
C GLY A 237 3.55 -2.29 -19.24
N VAL A 238 2.76 -1.32 -19.67
CA VAL A 238 2.57 -1.01 -21.10
C VAL A 238 3.87 -0.57 -21.78
N ALA A 239 4.73 0.18 -21.07
CA ALA A 239 6.02 0.62 -21.60
C ALA A 239 7.03 -0.52 -21.80
N THR A 240 6.79 -1.69 -21.22
CA THR A 240 7.71 -2.83 -21.22
C THR A 240 7.16 -4.11 -21.86
N TYR A 241 5.84 -4.18 -22.06
CA TYR A 241 5.20 -5.36 -22.60
C TYR A 241 5.49 -5.56 -24.09
N TYR A 242 6.26 -6.60 -24.42
CA TYR A 242 6.58 -7.04 -25.79
C TYR A 242 7.02 -5.94 -26.75
N THR A 243 7.81 -4.97 -26.28
CA THR A 243 8.17 -3.78 -27.08
C THR A 243 9.19 -4.04 -28.20
N HIS A 244 9.56 -5.28 -28.51
CA HIS A 244 10.62 -5.64 -29.47
C HIS A 244 12.02 -5.03 -29.18
N GLU A 245 12.18 -4.28 -28.09
CA GLU A 245 13.38 -3.51 -27.70
C GLU A 245 14.16 -4.19 -26.55
N ASP A 246 14.02 -5.50 -26.37
CA ASP A 246 14.69 -6.32 -25.33
C ASP A 246 14.55 -5.82 -23.86
N LEU A 247 13.56 -4.97 -23.57
CA LEU A 247 13.24 -4.57 -22.20
C LEU A 247 12.67 -5.76 -21.40
N PRO A 248 13.00 -5.90 -20.09
CA PRO A 248 12.33 -6.85 -19.21
C PRO A 248 10.83 -6.55 -19.14
N ILE A 249 9.99 -7.58 -19.01
CA ILE A 249 8.54 -7.42 -18.85
C ILE A 249 8.24 -7.02 -17.39
N LEU A 250 8.53 -5.76 -17.05
CA LEU A 250 8.41 -5.24 -15.67
C LEU A 250 6.97 -5.23 -15.16
N GLY A 251 5.98 -5.29 -16.06
CA GLY A 251 4.58 -5.50 -15.72
C GLY A 251 4.34 -6.74 -14.86
N GLU A 252 5.07 -7.83 -15.09
CA GLU A 252 4.93 -9.07 -14.31
C GLU A 252 5.36 -8.91 -12.85
N ILE A 253 6.27 -7.97 -12.57
CA ILE A 253 6.74 -7.69 -11.21
C ILE A 253 5.73 -6.86 -10.42
N VAL A 254 5.14 -5.85 -11.06
CA VAL A 254 4.21 -4.91 -10.40
C VAL A 254 2.77 -5.43 -10.37
N SER A 255 2.40 -6.31 -11.30
CA SER A 255 1.02 -6.79 -11.45
C SER A 255 0.45 -7.50 -10.23
N PRO A 256 1.20 -8.37 -9.51
CA PRO A 256 0.66 -9.09 -8.37
C PRO A 256 0.34 -8.16 -7.19
N ALA A 257 1.01 -7.01 -7.09
CA ALA A 257 0.78 -6.04 -6.03
C ALA A 257 -0.24 -4.96 -6.41
N PHE A 258 -0.22 -4.46 -7.65
CA PHE A 258 -0.89 -3.21 -7.98
C PHE A 258 -1.97 -3.27 -9.06
N LEU A 259 -2.06 -4.32 -9.88
CA LEU A 259 -3.05 -4.37 -10.97
C LEU A 259 -4.40 -4.95 -10.54
N HIS A 260 -4.92 -4.41 -9.43
CA HIS A 260 -6.11 -4.85 -8.72
C HIS A 260 -7.17 -3.75 -8.64
N THR A 261 -8.41 -4.09 -8.31
CA THR A 261 -9.35 -3.07 -7.81
C THR A 261 -8.90 -2.57 -6.43
N SER A 262 -9.50 -1.49 -5.92
CA SER A 262 -9.14 -0.98 -4.59
C SER A 262 -9.57 -1.96 -3.47
N ALA A 263 -10.71 -2.63 -3.64
CA ALA A 263 -11.18 -3.65 -2.71
C ALA A 263 -10.27 -4.89 -2.75
N ASP A 264 -9.99 -5.44 -3.93
CA ASP A 264 -9.08 -6.59 -4.09
C ASP A 264 -7.68 -6.28 -3.53
N PHE A 265 -7.15 -5.09 -3.81
CA PHE A 265 -5.88 -4.67 -3.26
C PHE A 265 -5.91 -4.69 -1.73
N PHE A 266 -6.94 -4.07 -1.14
CA PHE A 266 -7.09 -4.08 0.30
C PHE A 266 -7.19 -5.51 0.83
N ASN A 267 -8.05 -6.33 0.23
CA ASN A 267 -8.29 -7.71 0.61
C ASN A 267 -6.99 -8.54 0.64
N TYR A 268 -6.27 -8.61 -0.48
CA TYR A 268 -5.12 -9.52 -0.63
C TYR A 268 -3.81 -8.96 -0.09
N ASN A 269 -3.61 -7.64 -0.16
CA ASN A 269 -2.30 -7.05 0.13
C ASN A 269 -2.24 -6.33 1.49
N ILE A 270 -3.39 -5.92 2.03
CA ILE A 270 -3.47 -5.18 3.29
C ILE A 270 -4.07 -6.06 4.38
N ALA A 271 -5.29 -6.58 4.17
CA ALA A 271 -5.97 -7.48 5.09
C ALA A 271 -5.44 -8.92 5.03
N ARG A 272 -4.90 -9.33 3.87
CA ARG A 272 -4.30 -10.65 3.58
C ARG A 272 -5.28 -11.82 3.75
N PHE A 273 -6.53 -11.63 3.33
CA PHE A 273 -7.46 -12.75 3.25
C PHE A 273 -7.25 -13.55 1.97
N SER A 274 -7.40 -14.87 2.06
CA SER A 274 -7.43 -15.76 0.91
C SER A 274 -8.82 -15.78 0.24
N ASP A 275 -9.87 -15.90 1.06
CA ASP A 275 -11.28 -15.90 0.66
C ASP A 275 -12.09 -15.35 1.84
N ASP A 276 -12.65 -14.16 1.67
CA ASP A 276 -13.36 -13.46 2.73
C ASP A 276 -14.73 -14.08 3.06
N ALA A 277 -15.35 -14.81 2.13
CA ALA A 277 -16.62 -15.50 2.39
C ALA A 277 -16.40 -16.75 3.26
N VAL A 278 -15.34 -17.50 2.99
CA VAL A 278 -14.95 -18.66 3.81
C VAL A 278 -14.58 -18.22 5.22
N ILE A 279 -13.82 -17.11 5.34
CA ILE A 279 -13.44 -16.58 6.66
C ILE A 279 -14.67 -16.14 7.47
N GLU A 280 -15.69 -15.55 6.84
CA GLU A 280 -16.93 -15.20 7.53
C GLU A 280 -17.66 -16.43 8.10
N GLU A 281 -17.78 -17.50 7.31
CA GLU A 281 -18.40 -18.76 7.74
C GLU A 281 -17.62 -19.41 8.90
N GLU A 282 -16.29 -19.52 8.77
CA GLU A 282 -15.43 -20.08 9.84
C GLU A 282 -15.49 -19.24 11.12
N LEU A 283 -15.61 -17.92 11.01
CA LEU A 283 -15.70 -17.05 12.18
C LEU A 283 -16.98 -17.25 12.96
N GLU A 284 -18.12 -17.50 12.31
CA GLU A 284 -19.38 -17.78 13.02
C GLU A 284 -19.20 -18.98 13.98
N GLU A 285 -18.64 -20.08 13.49
CA GLU A 285 -18.37 -21.27 14.31
C GLU A 285 -17.37 -21.01 15.45
N VAL A 286 -16.31 -20.23 15.19
CA VAL A 286 -15.31 -19.89 16.21
C VAL A 286 -15.91 -19.02 17.31
N TYR A 287 -16.72 -18.02 16.96
CA TYR A 287 -17.36 -17.15 17.95
C TYR A 287 -18.38 -17.90 18.81
N GLU A 288 -19.08 -18.88 18.26
CA GLU A 288 -19.92 -19.77 19.07
C GLU A 288 -19.08 -20.51 20.12
N ARG A 289 -17.94 -21.11 19.75
CA ARG A 289 -17.03 -21.76 20.71
C ARG A 289 -16.46 -20.80 21.75
N ILE A 290 -16.05 -19.60 21.34
CA ILE A 290 -15.54 -18.57 22.26
C ILE A 290 -16.63 -18.19 23.28
N ASN A 291 -17.85 -17.91 22.81
CA ASN A 291 -18.95 -17.51 23.68
C ASN A 291 -19.32 -18.60 24.70
N VAL A 292 -19.33 -19.87 24.29
CA VAL A 292 -19.61 -21.00 25.20
C VAL A 292 -18.52 -21.11 26.27
N ARG A 293 -17.24 -21.00 25.89
CA ARG A 293 -16.11 -20.97 26.83
C ARG A 293 -16.20 -19.80 27.82
N GLU A 294 -16.47 -18.59 27.33
CA GLU A 294 -16.59 -17.39 28.17
C GLU A 294 -17.80 -17.44 29.12
N ALA A 295 -18.87 -18.13 28.73
CA ALA A 295 -20.04 -18.38 29.56
C ALA A 295 -19.79 -19.42 30.68
N GLY A 296 -18.66 -20.13 30.64
CA GLY A 296 -18.31 -21.16 31.63
C GLY A 296 -19.23 -22.37 31.60
N MET A 297 -19.74 -22.72 30.41
CA MET A 297 -20.58 -23.89 30.18
C MET A 297 -19.70 -25.14 30.05
N ASP A 298 -20.12 -26.26 30.66
CA ASP A 298 -19.33 -27.50 30.74
C ASP A 298 -19.52 -28.36 29.47
N ASP A 299 -18.66 -29.37 29.25
CA ASP A 299 -18.70 -30.26 28.06
C ASP A 299 -20.08 -30.95 27.84
N GLU A 300 -20.91 -31.13 28.87
CA GLU A 300 -22.28 -31.65 28.74
C GLU A 300 -23.24 -30.68 28.04
N ASP A 301 -22.97 -29.37 28.10
CA ASP A 301 -23.77 -28.34 27.42
C ASP A 301 -23.39 -28.22 25.93
N LEU A 302 -22.16 -28.58 25.55
CA LEU A 302 -21.63 -28.55 24.17
C LEU A 302 -22.27 -29.64 23.28
N ASP A 303 -22.50 -30.83 23.84
CA ASP A 303 -23.19 -31.94 23.15
C ASP A 303 -24.69 -31.65 22.91
N GLU A 304 -25.32 -30.80 23.74
CA GLU A 304 -26.74 -30.43 23.60
C GLU A 304 -26.99 -29.39 22.49
N ILE A 305 -25.99 -28.58 22.13
CA ILE A 305 -26.05 -27.58 21.05
C ILE A 305 -25.35 -28.02 19.75
N GLY A 306 -24.72 -29.20 19.75
CA GLY A 306 -24.20 -29.84 18.54
C GLY A 306 -22.85 -29.32 18.04
N ILE A 307 -22.00 -28.81 18.93
CA ILE A 307 -20.67 -28.31 18.59
C ILE A 307 -19.63 -29.41 18.88
N GLU A 308 -19.09 -30.03 17.83
CA GLU A 308 -17.96 -30.98 17.96
C GLU A 308 -16.62 -30.23 18.11
N LYS A 309 -15.75 -30.71 19.01
CA LYS A 309 -14.37 -30.20 19.21
C LYS A 309 -13.47 -30.47 18.01
#